data_AF-A0A1B0DD46-F1
#
_entry.id   AF-A0A1B0DD46-F1
#
_cell.length_a   1.000
_cell.length_b   1.000
_cell.length_c   1.000
_cell.angle_alpha   90.00
_cell.angle_beta   90.00
_cell.angle_gamma   90.00
#
_symmetry.space_group_name_H-M   'P 1'
#
loop_
_entity.id
_entity.type
_entity.pdbx_description
1 polymer ?
#
loop_
_entity_poly.entity_id
_entity_poly.type
_entity_poly.pdbx_seq_one_letter_code
_entity_poly.pdbx_strand_id
1 'polypeptide(L)'
;MACPLCLEAMHPSDIQKLLQNHPSIMSKYEDFMVRRVLLADPDSRWCPAPDCGFAVIATGCASCPRIKCERPGCDVNFCYHCKAEWHPDQTCDAARASRHSPTRAPSGSISQDSQHRDDIKPCPRCQVLIVKMDDGSCNHMVCAVCGSEFCWLCMKLITDLHYLSPSGCTFWGKKPWSRKKKLLWQLGTLVGAPVGIALVAGIAVPAMIIGLFTYFI
;
A
#
# COMPACT_ATOMS: atom_id res chain seq x y z
N MET A 1 1.28 -4.45 -15.67
CA MET A 1 0.24 -5.50 -15.65
C MET A 1 0.94 -6.84 -15.65
N ALA A 2 0.39 -7.90 -15.05
CA ALA A 2 1.02 -9.21 -15.03
C ALA A 2 0.40 -10.12 -16.10
N CYS A 3 1.19 -11.05 -16.65
CA CYS A 3 0.71 -12.10 -17.53
C CYS A 3 -0.26 -13.01 -16.75
N PRO A 4 -1.44 -13.34 -17.29
CA PRO A 4 -2.42 -14.19 -16.59
C PRO A 4 -1.96 -15.64 -16.40
N LEU A 5 -0.93 -16.10 -17.14
CA LEU A 5 -0.46 -17.48 -17.11
C LEU A 5 0.74 -17.67 -16.17
N CYS A 6 1.73 -16.77 -16.22
CA CYS A 6 2.97 -16.90 -15.46
C CYS A 6 3.16 -15.81 -14.38
N LEU A 7 2.23 -14.86 -14.26
CA LEU A 7 2.27 -13.72 -13.32
C LEU A 7 3.46 -12.76 -13.51
N GLU A 8 4.27 -12.96 -14.55
CA GLU A 8 5.40 -12.09 -14.87
C GLU A 8 4.92 -10.72 -15.39
N ALA A 9 5.69 -9.67 -15.10
CA ALA A 9 5.35 -8.32 -15.56
C ALA A 9 5.40 -8.24 -17.09
N MET A 10 4.29 -7.85 -17.71
CA MET A 10 4.25 -7.63 -19.16
C MET A 10 4.91 -6.30 -19.51
N HIS A 11 5.78 -6.32 -20.51
CA HIS A 11 6.42 -5.12 -21.02
C HIS A 11 5.40 -4.24 -21.77
N PRO A 12 5.46 -2.90 -21.67
CA PRO A 12 4.53 -2.00 -22.38
C PRO A 12 4.46 -2.24 -23.88
N SER A 13 5.58 -2.59 -24.52
CA SER A 13 5.62 -2.90 -25.96
C SER A 13 4.82 -4.14 -26.33
N ASP A 14 4.71 -5.14 -25.44
CA ASP A 14 3.90 -6.33 -25.70
C ASP A 14 2.42 -5.98 -25.64
N ILE A 15 2.04 -5.13 -24.69
CA ILE A 15 0.68 -4.60 -24.57
C ILE A 15 0.32 -3.77 -25.81
N GLN A 16 1.25 -2.94 -26.30
CA GLN A 16 1.07 -2.18 -27.55
C GLN A 16 0.82 -3.10 -28.75
N LYS A 17 1.60 -4.19 -28.89
CA LYS A 17 1.41 -5.17 -29.97
C LYS A 17 0.05 -5.86 -29.87
N LEU A 18 -0.38 -6.24 -28.67
CA LEU A 18 -1.67 -6.87 -28.43
C LEU A 18 -2.84 -5.93 -28.73
N LEU A 19 -2.69 -4.64 -28.43
CA LEU A 19 -3.74 -3.62 -28.59
C LEU A 19 -3.63 -2.81 -29.89
N GLN A 20 -2.78 -3.22 -30.83
CA GLN A 20 -2.49 -2.47 -32.07
C GLN A 20 -3.75 -2.07 -32.87
N ASN A 21 -4.78 -2.91 -32.86
CA ASN A 21 -6.03 -2.69 -33.59
C ASN A 21 -7.13 -2.03 -32.72
N HIS A 22 -6.81 -1.63 -31.50
CA HIS A 22 -7.75 -1.09 -30.51
C HIS A 22 -7.25 0.22 -29.91
N PRO A 23 -7.16 1.30 -30.70
CA PRO A 23 -6.56 2.57 -30.25
C PRO A 23 -7.28 3.20 -29.05
N SER A 24 -8.60 3.02 -28.94
CA SER A 24 -9.38 3.51 -27.80
C SER A 24 -9.08 2.77 -26.49
N ILE A 25 -8.73 1.49 -26.56
CA ILE A 25 -8.31 0.69 -25.40
C ILE A 25 -6.87 1.06 -25.03
N MET A 26 -6.02 1.27 -26.03
CA MET A 26 -4.63 1.68 -25.83
C MET A 26 -4.54 3.03 -25.11
N SER A 27 -5.32 4.03 -25.54
CA SER A 27 -5.39 5.34 -24.87
C SER A 27 -5.83 5.21 -23.40
N LYS A 28 -6.84 4.38 -23.11
CA LYS A 28 -7.25 4.10 -21.72
C LYS A 28 -6.13 3.43 -20.92
N TYR A 29 -5.41 2.49 -21.52
CA TYR A 29 -4.28 1.83 -20.88
C TYR A 29 -3.21 2.86 -20.48
N GLU A 30 -2.83 3.75 -21.38
CA GLU A 30 -1.86 4.82 -21.12
C GLU A 30 -2.32 5.73 -19.98
N ASP A 31 -3.56 6.21 -20.03
CA ASP A 31 -4.15 7.06 -18.98
C ASP A 31 -4.11 6.37 -17.60
N PHE A 32 -4.50 5.09 -17.53
CA PHE A 32 -4.49 4.34 -16.29
C PHE A 32 -3.07 4.04 -15.78
N MET A 33 -2.11 3.83 -16.68
CA MET A 33 -0.71 3.61 -16.29
C MET A 33 -0.06 4.87 -15.75
N VAL A 34 -0.24 6.02 -16.42
CA VAL A 34 0.21 7.32 -15.91
C VAL A 34 -0.44 7.58 -14.55
N ARG A 35 -1.75 7.33 -14.42
CA ARG A 35 -2.46 7.49 -13.15
C ARG A 35 -1.90 6.61 -12.03
N ARG A 36 -1.65 5.34 -12.31
CA ARG A 36 -1.05 4.40 -11.34
C ARG A 36 0.31 4.87 -10.85
N VAL A 37 1.19 5.29 -11.78
CA VAL A 37 2.54 5.75 -11.44
C VAL A 37 2.48 7.01 -10.60
N LEU A 38 1.72 8.01 -11.02
CA LEU A 38 1.61 9.26 -10.27
C LEU A 38 0.96 9.04 -8.90
N LEU A 39 -0.08 8.20 -8.76
CA LEU A 39 -0.66 7.90 -7.45
C LEU A 39 0.32 7.26 -6.46
N ALA A 40 1.42 6.67 -6.95
CA ALA A 40 2.49 6.14 -6.13
C ALA A 40 3.56 7.19 -5.74
N ASP A 41 3.65 8.29 -6.49
CA ASP A 41 4.56 9.40 -6.25
C ASP A 41 4.06 10.27 -5.07
N PRO A 42 4.85 10.45 -4.00
CA PRO A 42 4.47 11.31 -2.86
C PRO A 42 4.29 12.78 -3.24
N ASP A 43 4.92 13.25 -4.31
CA ASP A 43 4.87 14.63 -4.76
C ASP A 43 3.79 14.91 -5.82
N SER A 44 3.08 13.88 -6.27
CA SER A 44 1.95 14.08 -7.16
C SER A 44 0.66 14.40 -6.37
N ARG A 45 -0.11 15.36 -6.89
CA ARG A 45 -1.47 15.63 -6.42
C ARG A 45 -2.42 15.74 -7.60
N TRP A 46 -3.41 14.87 -7.59
CA TRP A 46 -4.49 14.85 -8.57
C TRP A 46 -5.52 15.92 -8.24
N CYS A 47 -6.00 16.61 -9.28
CA CYS A 47 -7.11 17.54 -9.13
C CYS A 47 -8.36 16.77 -8.63
N PRO A 48 -9.05 17.25 -7.57
CA PRO A 48 -10.25 16.59 -7.05
C PRO A 48 -11.53 16.90 -7.85
N ALA A 49 -11.44 17.75 -8.88
CA ALA A 49 -12.60 18.10 -9.69
C ALA A 49 -13.15 16.86 -10.43
N PRO A 50 -14.48 16.69 -10.50
CA PRO A 50 -15.10 15.64 -11.31
C PRO A 50 -14.56 15.68 -12.75
N ASP A 51 -14.29 14.51 -13.32
CA ASP A 51 -13.80 14.34 -14.70
C ASP A 51 -12.51 15.11 -15.06
N CYS A 52 -11.77 15.57 -14.04
CA CYS A 52 -10.46 16.19 -14.21
C CYS A 52 -9.32 15.17 -14.02
N GLY A 53 -8.74 14.75 -15.14
CA GLY A 53 -7.56 13.86 -15.18
C GLY A 53 -6.22 14.58 -15.03
N PHE A 54 -6.19 15.81 -14.50
CA PHE A 54 -4.97 16.59 -14.39
C PHE A 54 -4.30 16.39 -13.02
N ALA A 55 -2.98 16.27 -13.02
CA ALA A 55 -2.17 16.11 -11.81
C ALA A 55 -1.02 17.11 -11.83
N VAL A 56 -0.66 17.61 -10.65
CA VAL A 56 0.46 18.54 -10.44
C VAL A 56 1.53 17.82 -9.62
N ILE A 57 2.79 17.90 -10.06
CA ILE A 57 3.94 17.45 -9.28
C ILE A 57 4.45 18.67 -8.50
N ALA A 58 4.23 18.67 -7.19
CA ALA A 58 4.58 19.79 -6.32
C ALA A 58 5.75 19.43 -5.41
N THR A 59 6.97 19.40 -5.95
CA THR A 59 8.20 19.10 -5.21
C THR A 59 8.57 20.25 -4.27
N GLY A 60 8.93 19.94 -3.02
CA GLY A 60 9.47 20.94 -2.07
C GLY A 60 8.46 21.95 -1.51
N CYS A 61 7.16 21.77 -1.76
CA CYS A 61 6.10 22.71 -1.36
C CYS A 61 5.46 22.40 0.01
N ALA A 62 6.25 22.02 1.02
CA ALA A 62 5.71 21.73 2.35
C ALA A 62 5.08 22.96 3.04
N SER A 63 5.45 24.18 2.61
CA SER A 63 4.95 25.45 3.17
C SER A 63 3.84 26.11 2.33
N CYS A 64 3.53 25.57 1.14
CA CYS A 64 2.54 26.11 0.21
C CYS A 64 1.33 25.17 0.11
N PRO A 65 0.29 25.36 0.93
CA PRO A 65 -0.80 24.39 1.05
C PRO A 65 -1.82 24.44 -0.10
N ARG A 66 -1.88 25.52 -0.90
CA ARG A 66 -2.86 25.71 -1.99
C ARG A 66 -2.24 25.43 -3.36
N ILE A 67 -2.85 24.49 -4.08
CA ILE A 67 -2.50 24.15 -5.48
C ILE A 67 -3.67 24.59 -6.38
N LYS A 68 -3.37 25.27 -7.49
CA LYS A 68 -4.35 25.56 -8.55
C LYS A 68 -4.23 24.51 -9.65
N CYS A 69 -5.35 23.97 -10.13
CA CYS A 69 -5.35 23.14 -11.34
C CYS A 69 -4.95 23.98 -12.56
N GLU A 70 -4.03 23.48 -13.37
CA GLU A 70 -3.56 24.19 -14.58
C GLU A 70 -4.24 23.68 -15.87
N ARG A 71 -5.19 22.75 -15.74
CA ARG A 71 -5.97 22.28 -16.89
C ARG A 71 -6.85 23.42 -17.42
N PRO A 72 -6.80 23.74 -18.73
CA PRO A 72 -7.73 24.69 -19.33
C PRO A 72 -9.20 24.29 -19.03
N GLY A 73 -9.98 25.24 -18.52
CA GLY A 73 -11.39 25.00 -18.14
C GLY A 73 -11.60 24.39 -16.76
N CYS A 74 -10.54 24.16 -15.96
CA CYS A 74 -10.65 23.73 -14.57
C CYS A 74 -10.02 24.76 -13.62
N ASP A 75 -10.83 25.47 -12.85
CA ASP A 75 -10.37 26.49 -11.89
C ASP A 75 -10.35 26.02 -10.43
N VAL A 76 -10.39 24.69 -10.22
CA VAL A 76 -10.40 24.11 -8.88
C VAL A 76 -9.04 24.32 -8.20
N ASN A 77 -9.12 24.79 -6.95
CA ASN A 77 -7.99 24.88 -6.04
C ASN A 77 -8.11 23.75 -5.00
N PHE A 78 -7.00 23.13 -4.63
CA PHE A 78 -6.99 21.99 -3.72
C PHE A 78 -5.79 22.01 -2.78
N CYS A 79 -5.93 21.30 -1.67
CA CYS A 79 -4.95 21.25 -0.60
C CYS A 79 -3.84 20.24 -0.92
N TYR A 80 -2.59 20.68 -0.77
CA TYR A 80 -1.40 19.85 -0.90
C TYR A 80 -1.40 18.63 0.04
N HIS A 81 -1.82 18.83 1.29
CA HIS A 81 -1.73 17.80 2.34
C HIS A 81 -2.85 16.77 2.29
N CYS A 82 -4.12 17.22 2.22
CA CYS A 82 -5.26 16.30 2.26
C CYS A 82 -5.82 15.94 0.87
N LYS A 83 -5.31 16.56 -0.20
CA LYS A 83 -5.71 16.35 -1.61
C LYS A 83 -7.18 16.69 -1.91
N ALA A 84 -7.85 17.35 -0.97
CA ALA A 84 -9.25 17.75 -1.09
C ALA A 84 -9.35 19.21 -1.57
N GLU A 85 -10.55 19.65 -1.97
CA GLU A 85 -10.80 21.07 -2.31
C GLU A 85 -10.26 22.03 -1.24
N TRP A 86 -9.73 23.17 -1.69
CA TRP A 86 -9.00 24.14 -0.88
C TRP A 86 -9.83 24.66 0.29
N HIS A 87 -9.23 24.70 1.48
CA HIS A 87 -9.89 25.08 2.74
C HIS A 87 -9.01 26.06 3.54
N PRO A 88 -9.09 27.38 3.28
CA PRO A 88 -8.13 28.36 3.82
C PRO A 88 -8.18 28.51 5.36
N ASP A 89 -9.38 28.41 5.94
CA ASP A 89 -9.61 28.74 7.36
C ASP A 89 -9.79 27.50 8.25
N GLN A 90 -9.43 26.32 7.74
CA GLN A 90 -9.66 25.05 8.43
C GLN A 90 -8.43 24.14 8.32
N THR A 91 -8.17 23.39 9.38
CA THR A 91 -7.22 22.27 9.33
C THR A 91 -7.78 21.18 8.41
N CYS A 92 -6.90 20.35 7.84
CA CYS A 92 -7.34 19.22 7.01
C CYS A 92 -8.31 18.28 7.75
N ASP A 93 -8.14 18.10 9.06
CA ASP A 93 -9.02 17.27 9.88
C ASP A 93 -10.40 17.90 10.05
N ALA A 94 -10.48 19.21 10.29
CA ALA A 94 -11.75 19.94 10.36
C ALA A 94 -12.48 19.91 9.01
N ALA A 95 -11.76 20.13 7.91
CA ALA A 95 -12.31 20.06 6.56
C ALA A 95 -12.76 18.65 6.17
N ARG A 96 -12.14 17.60 6.71
CA ARG A 96 -12.61 16.22 6.55
C ARG A 96 -13.87 15.98 7.35
N ALA A 97 -13.91 16.40 8.61
CA ALA A 97 -15.07 16.22 9.49
C ALA A 97 -16.34 16.88 8.93
N SER A 98 -16.23 18.08 8.34
CA SER A 98 -17.36 18.80 7.76
C SER A 98 -18.01 18.09 6.56
N ARG A 99 -17.20 17.41 5.72
CA ARG A 99 -17.68 16.60 4.58
C ARG A 99 -18.45 15.34 5.00
N HIS A 100 -18.14 14.82 6.18
CA HIS A 100 -18.83 13.67 6.76
C HIS A 100 -20.04 14.06 7.62
N SER A 101 -20.41 15.35 7.67
CA SER A 101 -21.61 15.76 8.40
C SER A 101 -22.89 15.24 7.70
N PRO A 102 -23.91 14.78 8.45
CA PRO A 102 -25.07 14.08 7.88
C PRO A 102 -25.96 14.96 6.99
N THR A 103 -25.75 16.27 6.98
CA THR A 103 -26.69 17.26 6.43
C THR A 103 -26.74 17.28 4.90
N ARG A 104 -25.97 16.45 4.20
CA ARG A 104 -25.93 16.40 2.72
C ARG A 104 -26.08 15.02 2.09
N ALA A 105 -26.36 13.97 2.86
CA ALA A 105 -26.68 12.67 2.28
C ALA A 105 -28.14 12.67 1.78
N PRO A 106 -28.42 12.32 0.51
CA PRO A 106 -29.76 11.91 0.12
C PRO A 106 -30.15 10.71 0.98
N SER A 107 -31.35 10.76 1.55
CA SER A 107 -31.97 9.78 2.45
C SER A 107 -31.55 8.33 2.16
N GLY A 108 -30.66 7.81 3.00
CA GLY A 108 -30.11 6.46 2.88
C GLY A 108 -29.22 6.18 4.09
N SER A 109 -29.82 6.22 5.28
CA SER A 109 -29.15 5.96 6.55
C SER A 109 -28.66 4.51 6.61
N ILE A 110 -27.42 4.28 6.21
CA ILE A 110 -26.68 3.08 6.66
C ILE A 110 -26.28 3.37 8.10
N SER A 111 -27.05 2.83 9.04
CA SER A 111 -26.69 2.69 10.44
C SER A 111 -25.30 2.05 10.49
N GLN A 112 -24.26 2.85 10.77
CA GLN A 112 -22.89 2.37 10.89
C GLN A 112 -22.75 1.55 12.17
N ASP A 113 -23.04 0.26 12.05
CA ASP A 113 -22.64 -0.72 13.04
C ASP A 113 -21.11 -0.78 13.08
N SER A 114 -20.55 -0.63 14.27
CA SER A 114 -19.11 -0.59 14.58
C SER A 114 -18.33 -1.80 14.05
N GLN A 115 -18.99 -2.91 13.71
CA GLN A 115 -18.35 -4.08 13.12
C GLN A 115 -17.92 -3.89 11.66
N HIS A 116 -18.58 -3.04 10.86
CA HIS A 116 -18.28 -2.89 9.44
C HIS A 116 -17.09 -1.97 9.14
N ARG A 117 -16.63 -1.20 10.13
CA ARG A 117 -15.54 -0.21 9.95
C ARG A 117 -14.16 -0.84 9.83
N ASP A 118 -13.95 -2.07 10.30
CA ASP A 118 -12.64 -2.73 10.22
C ASP A 118 -12.37 -3.41 8.89
N ASP A 119 -13.41 -3.60 8.06
CA ASP A 119 -13.29 -4.23 6.74
C ASP A 119 -12.85 -3.23 5.67
N ILE A 120 -12.96 -1.92 5.93
CA ILE A 120 -12.63 -0.86 4.95
C ILE A 120 -11.54 0.05 5.51
N LYS A 121 -10.36 0.09 4.87
CA LYS A 121 -9.24 0.94 5.28
C LYS A 121 -8.60 1.64 4.07
N PRO A 122 -8.09 2.87 4.22
CA PRO A 122 -7.44 3.59 3.14
C PRO A 122 -6.03 3.05 2.88
N CYS A 123 -5.66 2.86 1.62
CA CYS A 123 -4.29 2.53 1.23
C CYS A 123 -3.29 3.53 1.84
N PRO A 124 -2.22 3.10 2.52
CA PRO A 124 -1.30 4.03 3.18
C PRO A 124 -0.48 4.89 2.21
N ARG A 125 -0.38 4.48 0.93
CA ARG A 125 0.29 5.27 -0.11
C ARG A 125 -0.69 6.23 -0.82
N CYS A 126 -1.70 5.69 -1.50
CA CYS A 126 -2.57 6.51 -2.36
C CYS A 126 -3.93 6.89 -1.74
N GLN A 127 -4.25 6.43 -0.52
CA GLN A 127 -5.48 6.72 0.23
C GLN A 127 -6.79 6.23 -0.42
N VAL A 128 -6.73 5.42 -1.49
CA VAL A 128 -7.93 4.74 -2.00
C VAL A 128 -8.49 3.79 -0.94
N LEU A 129 -9.80 3.75 -0.78
CA LEU A 129 -10.46 2.82 0.14
C LEU A 129 -10.33 1.40 -0.38
N ILE A 130 -9.86 0.50 0.48
CA ILE A 130 -9.70 -0.92 0.21
C ILE A 130 -10.62 -1.65 1.15
N VAL A 131 -11.42 -2.57 0.60
CA VAL A 131 -12.24 -3.50 1.37
C VAL A 131 -11.47 -4.81 1.49
N LYS A 132 -11.35 -5.33 2.70
CA LYS A 132 -10.85 -6.67 2.97
C LYS A 132 -12.04 -7.59 3.21
N MET A 133 -12.16 -8.61 2.37
CA MET A 133 -13.21 -9.62 2.48
C MET A 133 -12.67 -10.69 3.45
N ASP A 134 -13.17 -10.76 4.70
CA ASP A 134 -12.49 -11.52 5.79
C ASP A 134 -13.19 -12.82 6.22
N ASP A 135 -12.44 -13.93 6.14
CA ASP A 135 -12.64 -15.24 6.76
C ASP A 135 -11.47 -15.66 7.70
N GLY A 136 -10.38 -14.89 7.76
CA GLY A 136 -9.13 -15.26 8.46
C GLY A 136 -7.85 -15.01 7.66
N SER A 137 -7.99 -14.29 6.53
CA SER A 137 -7.03 -14.08 5.46
C SER A 137 -5.74 -13.30 5.80
N CYS A 138 -4.79 -13.43 4.88
CA CYS A 138 -3.47 -12.81 4.82
C CYS A 138 -3.48 -11.31 5.13
N ASN A 139 -2.50 -10.84 5.91
CA ASN A 139 -2.32 -9.42 6.23
C ASN A 139 -1.39 -8.67 5.26
N HIS A 140 -0.73 -9.37 4.33
CA HIS A 140 0.04 -8.75 3.23
C HIS A 140 -0.94 -8.43 2.10
N MET A 141 -1.23 -7.14 1.93
CA MET A 141 -2.19 -6.66 0.94
C MET A 141 -1.49 -5.83 -0.12
N VAL A 142 -1.95 -5.95 -1.36
CA VAL A 142 -1.47 -5.15 -2.49
C VAL A 142 -2.58 -4.21 -2.93
N CYS A 143 -2.30 -2.92 -2.96
CA CYS A 143 -3.25 -1.94 -3.47
C CYS A 143 -3.44 -2.14 -4.98
N ALA A 144 -4.66 -2.45 -5.44
CA ALA A 144 -4.96 -2.63 -6.86
C ALA A 144 -4.73 -1.35 -7.71
N VAL A 145 -4.75 -0.18 -7.09
CA VAL A 145 -4.63 1.11 -7.77
C VAL A 145 -3.17 1.54 -7.91
N CYS A 146 -2.42 1.67 -6.80
CA CYS A 146 -1.03 2.14 -6.83
C CYS A 146 0.02 1.01 -6.78
N GLY A 147 -0.41 -0.23 -6.55
CA GLY A 147 0.48 -1.40 -6.48
C GLY A 147 1.32 -1.50 -5.21
N SER A 148 1.17 -0.60 -4.23
CA SER A 148 1.95 -0.69 -2.99
C SER A 148 1.55 -1.90 -2.15
N GLU A 149 2.55 -2.60 -1.62
CA GLU A 149 2.36 -3.66 -0.64
C GLU A 149 2.35 -3.09 0.77
N PHE A 150 1.33 -3.45 1.56
CA PHE A 150 1.15 -2.90 2.90
C PHE A 150 0.50 -3.90 3.85
N CYS A 151 0.73 -3.71 5.14
CA CYS A 151 0.16 -4.54 6.19
C CYS A 151 -1.21 -4.02 6.60
N TRP A 152 -2.25 -4.86 6.52
CA TRP A 152 -3.61 -4.49 6.93
C TRP A 152 -3.72 -4.13 8.41
N LEU A 153 -2.94 -4.78 9.27
CA LEU A 153 -3.05 -4.61 10.72
C LEU A 153 -2.56 -3.24 11.19
N CYS A 154 -1.51 -2.70 10.56
CA CYS A 154 -0.89 -1.45 11.00
C CYS A 154 -0.91 -0.34 9.96
N MET A 155 -1.42 -0.61 8.74
CA MET A 155 -1.50 0.33 7.64
C MET A 155 -0.14 0.97 7.30
N LYS A 156 0.92 0.17 7.27
CA LYS A 156 2.27 0.58 6.86
C LYS A 156 2.74 -0.21 5.66
N LEU A 157 3.57 0.41 4.82
CA LEU A 157 4.26 -0.28 3.73
C LEU A 157 5.09 -1.44 4.28
N ILE A 158 5.06 -2.56 3.57
CA ILE A 158 5.82 -3.75 3.96
C ILE A 158 7.26 -3.59 3.51
N THR A 159 8.17 -3.91 4.42
CA THR A 159 9.61 -4.06 4.20
C THR A 159 9.97 -5.52 4.39
N ASP A 160 11.13 -5.96 3.92
CA ASP A 160 11.57 -7.37 3.96
C ASP A 160 11.43 -8.04 5.35
N LEU A 161 11.62 -7.26 6.41
CA LEU A 161 11.57 -7.74 7.81
C LEU A 161 10.28 -7.35 8.56
N HIS A 162 9.22 -6.91 7.88
CA HIS A 162 8.02 -6.37 8.53
C HIS A 162 7.36 -7.35 9.52
N TYR A 163 7.29 -8.63 9.13
CA TYR A 163 6.68 -9.71 9.91
C TYR A 163 7.67 -10.44 10.84
N LEU A 164 8.96 -10.10 10.77
CA LEU A 164 10.04 -10.71 11.56
C LEU A 164 10.42 -9.88 12.82
N SER A 165 9.55 -8.94 13.21
CA SER A 165 9.57 -8.13 14.46
C SER A 165 10.54 -6.93 14.46
N PRO A 166 9.97 -5.71 14.53
CA PRO A 166 9.52 -5.12 15.81
C PRO A 166 8.04 -4.67 15.84
N SER A 167 7.36 -4.70 14.70
CA SER A 167 5.97 -4.22 14.57
C SER A 167 4.98 -5.08 15.37
N GLY A 168 5.30 -6.37 15.56
CA GLY A 168 4.41 -7.40 16.10
C GLY A 168 3.17 -7.67 15.24
N CYS A 169 3.18 -7.23 13.98
CA CYS A 169 2.19 -7.65 13.01
C CYS A 169 2.53 -9.07 12.56
N THR A 170 1.51 -9.92 12.40
CA THR A 170 1.66 -11.29 11.91
C THR A 170 1.19 -11.39 10.48
N PHE A 171 1.77 -12.32 9.72
CA PHE A 171 1.33 -12.59 8.35
C PHE A 171 -0.13 -13.09 8.32
N TRP A 172 -0.51 -13.90 9.30
CA TRP A 172 -1.86 -14.44 9.48
C TRP A 172 -2.52 -13.93 10.77
N GLY A 173 -3.86 -13.88 10.78
CA GLY A 173 -4.65 -13.54 11.97
C GLY A 173 -5.12 -12.08 12.02
N LYS A 174 -6.03 -11.79 12.96
CA LYS A 174 -6.81 -10.54 12.94
C LYS A 174 -6.20 -9.37 13.70
N LYS A 175 -5.20 -9.60 14.56
CA LYS A 175 -4.66 -8.57 15.47
C LYS A 175 -3.14 -8.72 15.64
N PRO A 176 -2.40 -7.60 15.79
CA PRO A 176 -1.00 -7.64 16.18
C PRO A 176 -0.79 -8.31 17.53
N TRP A 177 0.40 -8.86 17.75
CA TRP A 177 0.81 -9.40 19.03
C TRP A 177 0.78 -8.36 20.15
N SER A 178 0.36 -8.79 21.33
CA SER A 178 0.47 -8.00 22.54
C SER A 178 1.94 -7.77 22.91
N ARG A 179 2.24 -6.70 23.66
CA ARG A 179 3.61 -6.37 24.09
C ARG A 179 4.33 -7.55 24.76
N LYS A 180 3.63 -8.30 25.62
CA LYS A 180 4.19 -9.49 26.29
C LYS A 180 4.62 -10.56 25.28
N LYS A 181 3.77 -10.86 24.30
CA LYS A 181 4.09 -11.84 23.23
C LYS A 181 5.25 -11.37 22.35
N LYS A 182 5.31 -10.08 22.03
CA LYS A 182 6.45 -9.50 21.29
C LYS A 182 7.76 -9.70 22.05
N LEU A 183 7.80 -9.33 23.34
CA LEU A 183 8.99 -9.47 24.18
C LEU A 183 9.41 -10.94 24.34
N LEU A 184 8.46 -11.84 24.61
CA LEU A 184 8.73 -13.28 24.72
C LEU A 184 9.35 -13.83 23.43
N TRP A 185 8.81 -13.45 22.27
CA TRP A 185 9.34 -13.89 20.99
C TRP A 185 10.72 -13.31 20.70
N GLN A 186 10.94 -12.01 20.97
CA GLN A 186 12.24 -11.36 20.78
C GLN A 186 13.33 -11.98 21.67
N LEU A 187 13.01 -12.28 22.92
CA LEU A 187 13.93 -12.99 23.82
C LEU A 187 14.19 -14.42 23.33
N GLY A 188 13.15 -15.10 22.87
CA GLY A 188 13.24 -16.45 22.33
C GLY A 188 14.12 -16.54 21.08
N THR A 189 14.00 -15.59 20.14
CA THR A 189 14.84 -15.56 18.94
C THR A 189 16.27 -15.16 19.25
N LEU A 190 16.48 -14.21 20.17
CA LEU A 190 17.82 -13.76 20.58
C LEU A 190 18.65 -14.89 21.20
N VAL A 191 18.03 -15.76 22.00
CA VAL A 191 18.73 -16.91 22.62
C VAL A 191 18.72 -18.13 21.70
N GLY A 192 17.58 -18.40 21.05
CA GLY A 192 17.38 -19.61 20.24
C GLY A 192 18.18 -19.62 18.95
N ALA A 193 18.33 -18.48 18.27
CA ALA A 193 19.05 -18.44 16.99
C ALA A 193 20.56 -18.74 17.15
N PRO A 194 21.31 -18.13 18.09
CA PRO A 194 22.71 -18.50 18.32
C PRO A 194 22.91 -19.97 18.69
N VAL A 195 22.05 -20.51 19.57
CA VAL A 195 22.11 -21.93 19.99
C VAL A 195 21.82 -22.85 18.80
N GLY A 196 20.78 -22.55 18.02
CA GLY A 196 20.43 -23.32 16.84
C GLY A 196 21.53 -23.33 15.78
N ILE A 197 22.12 -22.16 15.51
CA ILE A 197 23.25 -22.03 14.58
C ILE A 197 24.46 -22.83 15.07
N ALA A 198 24.80 -22.73 16.36
CA ALA A 198 25.93 -23.46 16.94
C ALA A 198 25.75 -24.98 16.86
N LEU A 199 24.55 -25.50 17.14
CA LEU A 199 24.24 -26.93 17.02
C LEU A 199 24.33 -27.42 15.58
N VAL A 200 23.74 -26.69 14.63
CA VAL A 200 23.78 -27.05 13.21
C VAL A 200 25.21 -27.02 12.68
N ALA A 201 25.98 -25.98 13.00
CA ALA A 201 27.40 -25.90 12.62
C ALA A 201 28.21 -27.03 13.24
N GLY A 202 27.97 -27.35 14.51
CA GLY A 202 28.65 -28.43 15.23
C GLY A 202 28.42 -29.83 14.64
N ILE A 203 27.29 -30.06 13.95
CA ILE A 203 26.99 -31.34 13.29
C ILE A 203 27.42 -31.30 11.82
N ALA A 204 27.12 -30.21 11.10
CA ALA A 204 27.36 -30.10 9.67
C ALA A 204 28.86 -30.03 9.34
N VAL A 205 29.66 -29.30 10.13
CA VAL A 205 31.10 -29.15 9.86
C VAL A 205 31.84 -30.50 9.94
N PRO A 206 31.68 -31.32 11.00
CA PRO A 206 32.28 -32.65 11.03
C PRO A 206 31.80 -33.57 9.89
N ALA A 207 30.51 -33.56 9.56
CA ALA A 207 29.96 -34.38 8.48
C ALA A 207 30.55 -34.01 7.11
N MET A 208 30.70 -32.70 6.84
CA MET A 208 31.35 -32.20 5.62
C MET A 208 32.82 -32.57 5.56
N ILE A 209 33.56 -32.48 6.68
CA ILE A 209 34.98 -32.88 6.74
C ILE A 209 35.12 -34.39 6.44
N ILE A 210 34.29 -35.24 7.05
CA ILE A 210 34.31 -36.69 6.80
C ILE A 210 33.98 -36.98 5.34
N GLY A 211 32.95 -36.34 4.78
CA GLY A 211 32.55 -36.50 3.38
C GLY A 211 33.67 -36.12 2.40
N LEU A 212 34.36 -35.01 2.64
CA LEU A 212 35.52 -34.60 1.84
C LEU A 212 36.66 -35.62 1.94
N PHE A 213 36.98 -36.11 3.14
CA PHE A 213 38.00 -37.15 3.32
C PHE A 213 37.69 -38.44 2.56
N THR A 214 36.43 -38.89 2.56
CA THR A 214 36.01 -40.08 1.80
C THR A 214 35.95 -39.88 0.29
N TYR A 215 35.85 -38.63 -0.19
CA TYR A 215 35.79 -38.33 -1.62
C TYR A 215 37.19 -38.26 -2.26
N PHE A 216 38.22 -37.89 -1.48
CA PHE A 216 39.60 -37.73 -1.95
C PHE A 216 40.53 -38.91 -1.61
N ILE A 217 39.99 -39.99 -1.01
CA ILE A 217 40.65 -41.28 -0.79
C ILE A 217 40.07 -42.29 -1.77
#